data_AF-A0A7Y2VPJ0-F1
#
_entry.id   AF-A0A7Y2VPJ0-F1
#
_cell.length_a   1.000
_cell.length_b   1.000
_cell.length_c   1.000
_cell.angle_alpha   90.00
_cell.angle_beta   90.00
_cell.angle_gamma   90.00
#
_symmetry.space_group_name_H-M   'P 1'
#
loop_
_entity.id
_entity.type
_entity.pdbx_description
1 polymer ?
#
loop_
_entity_poly.entity_id
_entity_poly.type
_entity_poly.pdbx_seq_one_letter_code
_entity_poly.pdbx_strand_id
1 'polypeptide(L)' 'LPVVIDGVLNSEGYDPILEDAHSSRNSNWYILITVMDGNFNDSLSPDYPFREEVVLFLHALKKEYQSTHHYVEALLKK' A
#
# COMPACT_ATOMS: atom_id res chain seq x y z
N LEU A 1 5.47 -11.07 10.23
CA LEU A 1 4.65 -12.01 11.02
C LEU A 1 4.57 -11.48 12.45
N PRO A 2 3.57 -10.63 12.73
CA PRO A 2 2.66 -10.92 13.85
C PRO A 2 1.26 -10.35 13.57
N VAL A 3 0.35 -11.17 13.04
CA VAL A 3 -1.10 -10.87 13.07
C VAL A 3 -1.80 -11.71 14.15
N VAL A 4 -1.10 -12.72 14.69
CA VAL A 4 -1.68 -13.74 15.57
C VAL A 4 -1.58 -13.34 17.06
N ILE A 5 -0.78 -12.34 17.42
CA ILE A 5 -0.56 -11.97 18.84
C ILE A 5 -1.61 -10.96 19.34
N ASP A 6 -2.21 -10.15 18.45
CA ASP A 6 -3.22 -9.13 18.83
C ASP A 6 -4.53 -9.74 19.35
N GLY A 7 -4.82 -11.00 19.03
CA GLY A 7 -6.04 -11.68 19.49
C GLY A 7 -6.07 -11.99 20.99
N VAL A 8 -4.91 -12.00 21.67
CA VAL A 8 -4.79 -12.44 23.07
C VAL A 8 -4.86 -11.27 24.06
N LEU A 9 -4.50 -10.04 23.64
CA LEU A 9 -4.52 -8.87 24.53
C LEU A 9 -5.91 -8.23 24.68
N ASN A 10 -6.85 -8.53 23.78
CA ASN A 10 -8.19 -7.94 23.81
C ASN A 10 -9.12 -8.58 24.87
N SER A 11 -8.70 -9.66 25.56
CA SER A 11 -9.51 -10.36 26.56
C SER A 11 -9.36 -9.84 27.99
N GLU A 12 -8.42 -8.93 28.26
CA GLU A 12 -8.10 -8.52 29.65
C GLU A 12 -8.30 -7.02 29.93
N GLY A 13 -8.96 -6.27 29.05
CA GLY A 13 -9.44 -4.92 29.36
C GLY A 13 -8.35 -3.87 29.62
N TYR A 14 -7.12 -4.11 29.13
CA TYR A 14 -6.06 -3.12 29.13
C TYR A 14 -6.19 -2.25 27.87
N ASP A 15 -6.38 -0.94 28.06
CA ASP A 15 -6.19 0.04 26.98
C ASP A 15 -4.80 -0.18 26.34
N PRO A 16 -4.65 -0.08 25.01
CA PRO A 16 -3.42 -0.41 24.32
C PRO A 16 -2.28 0.57 24.71
N ILE A 17 -1.50 0.20 25.74
CA ILE A 17 -0.31 0.92 26.22
C ILE A 17 0.81 0.97 25.14
N LEU A 18 0.62 0.32 23.99
CA LEU A 18 1.59 0.28 22.89
C LEU A 18 1.40 1.35 21.81
N GLU A 19 0.35 2.19 21.87
CA GLU A 19 0.19 3.26 20.87
C GLU A 19 1.35 4.27 20.90
N ASP A 20 1.90 4.55 22.09
CA ASP A 20 2.85 5.67 22.26
C ASP A 20 4.32 5.29 21.94
N ALA A 21 4.67 4.01 21.94
CA ALA A 21 6.05 3.55 21.74
C ALA A 21 6.46 3.39 20.27
N HIS A 22 5.54 3.53 19.32
CA HIS A 22 5.79 3.30 17.89
C HIS A 22 6.02 4.59 17.07
N SER A 23 5.99 5.77 17.70
CA SER A 23 6.02 7.08 17.03
C SER A 23 7.41 7.57 16.58
N SER A 24 8.52 6.88 16.91
CA SER A 24 9.88 7.36 16.57
C SER A 24 10.50 6.79 15.29
N ARG A 25 9.79 5.96 14.51
CA ARG A 25 10.33 5.42 13.25
C ARG A 25 9.83 6.24 12.07
N ASN A 26 10.72 7.08 11.50
CA ASN A 26 10.51 7.74 10.22
C ASN A 26 10.58 6.68 9.10
N SER A 27 9.56 5.82 9.00
CA SER A 27 9.53 4.68 8.09
C SER A 27 8.85 5.09 6.80
N ASN A 28 9.57 4.97 5.69
CA ASN A 28 8.96 5.09 4.38
C ASN A 28 8.12 3.85 4.10
N TRP A 29 6.92 4.04 3.57
CA TRP A 29 6.04 2.98 3.10
C TRP A 29 6.09 2.92 1.58
N TYR A 30 6.17 1.72 1.03
CA TYR A 30 6.24 1.48 -0.41
C TYR A 30 5.14 0.51 -0.84
N ILE A 31 4.57 0.75 -2.02
CA ILE A 31 3.67 -0.18 -2.69
C ILE A 31 4.43 -0.78 -3.86
N LEU A 32 4.52 -2.11 -3.91
CA LEU A 32 5.06 -2.84 -5.05
C LEU A 32 3.89 -3.27 -5.95
N ILE A 33 4.02 -3.02 -7.25
CA ILE A 33 3.05 -3.42 -8.27
C ILE A 33 3.77 -4.29 -9.29
N THR A 34 3.22 -5.48 -9.52
CA THR A 34 3.66 -6.39 -10.58
C THR A 34 2.55 -6.46 -11.62
N VAL A 35 2.91 -6.35 -12.90
CA VAL A 35 1.97 -6.50 -14.01
C VAL A 35 2.47 -7.61 -14.92
N MET A 36 1.61 -8.59 -15.19
CA MET A 36 1.92 -9.72 -16.06
C MET A 36 0.87 -9.83 -17.16
N ASP A 37 1.28 -10.29 -18.33
CA ASP A 37 0.37 -10.63 -19.41
C ASP A 37 -0.28 -12.02 -19.22
N GLY A 38 -1.12 -12.43 -20.16
CA GLY A 38 -1.78 -13.76 -20.11
C GLY A 38 -0.81 -14.95 -20.21
N ASN A 39 0.44 -14.70 -20.57
CA ASN A 39 1.52 -15.70 -20.68
C ASN A 39 2.54 -15.59 -19.53
N PHE A 40 2.24 -14.80 -18.48
CA PHE A 40 3.11 -14.55 -17.33
C PHE A 40 4.43 -13.82 -17.65
N ASN A 41 4.49 -13.07 -18.75
CA ASN A 41 5.63 -12.21 -19.04
C ASN A 41 5.57 -10.94 -18.18
N ASP A 42 6.73 -10.40 -17.79
CA ASP A 42 6.82 -9.12 -17.07
C ASP A 42 6.45 -7.96 -18.00
N SER A 43 5.26 -7.39 -17.80
CA SER A 43 4.74 -6.29 -18.61
C SER A 43 5.39 -4.93 -18.29
N LEU A 44 6.24 -4.86 -17.27
CA LEU A 44 7.04 -3.68 -16.91
C LEU A 44 8.48 -3.75 -17.42
N SER A 45 8.89 -4.91 -17.94
CA SER A 45 10.20 -5.13 -18.56
C SER A 45 10.43 -4.15 -19.72
N PRO A 46 11.61 -3.51 -19.84
CA PRO A 46 11.93 -2.60 -20.94
C PRO A 46 11.65 -3.15 -22.34
N ASP A 47 11.73 -4.48 -22.51
CA ASP A 47 11.56 -5.18 -23.78
C ASP A 47 10.11 -5.62 -24.05
N TYR A 48 9.17 -5.36 -23.13
CA TYR A 48 7.78 -5.74 -23.32
C TYR A 48 7.08 -4.85 -24.37
N PRO A 49 6.45 -5.42 -25.41
CA PRO A 49 5.94 -4.66 -26.57
C PRO A 49 4.95 -3.55 -26.24
N PHE A 50 4.15 -3.74 -25.17
CA PHE A 50 3.10 -2.79 -24.76
C PHE A 50 3.43 -2.12 -23.42
N ARG A 51 4.71 -1.99 -23.08
CA ARG A 51 5.14 -1.42 -21.81
C ARG A 51 4.64 0.01 -21.64
N GLU A 52 4.67 0.81 -22.69
CA GLU A 52 4.26 2.22 -22.63
C GLU A 52 2.79 2.35 -22.27
N GLU A 53 1.92 1.54 -22.87
CA GLU A 53 0.49 1.51 -22.59
C GLU A 53 0.20 1.05 -21.15
N VAL A 54 0.94 0.03 -20.68
CA VAL A 54 0.84 -0.44 -19.29
C VAL A 54 1.25 0.66 -18.31
N VAL A 55 2.35 1.37 -18.57
CA VAL A 55 2.82 2.47 -17.73
C VAL A 55 1.81 3.63 -17.73
N LEU A 56 1.25 3.98 -18.88
CA LEU A 56 0.22 5.02 -18.99
C LEU A 56 -1.03 4.64 -18.18
N PHE A 57 -1.48 3.39 -18.27
CA PHE A 57 -2.57 2.87 -17.46
C PHE A 57 -2.27 2.97 -15.95
N LEU A 58 -1.08 2.54 -15.51
CA LEU A 58 -0.68 2.64 -14.10
C LEU A 58 -0.63 4.08 -13.60
N HIS A 59 -0.21 5.03 -14.44
CA HIS A 59 -0.27 6.46 -14.11
C HIS A 59 -1.70 6.97 -13.95
N ALA A 60 -2.62 6.55 -14.81
CA ALA A 60 -4.03 6.89 -14.70
C ALA A 60 -4.63 6.30 -13.41
N LEU A 61 -4.36 5.02 -13.13
CA LEU A 61 -4.80 4.33 -11.91
C LEU A 61 -4.30 5.02 -10.65
N LYS A 62 -3.03 5.45 -10.63
CA LYS A 62 -2.47 6.23 -9.51
C LYS A 62 -3.23 7.54 -9.30
N LYS A 63 -3.55 8.26 -10.37
CA LYS A 63 -4.30 9.53 -10.29
C LYS A 63 -5.72 9.28 -9.77
N GLU A 64 -6.40 8.26 -10.26
CA GLU A 64 -7.73 7.87 -9.81
C GLU A 64 -7.73 7.54 -8.31
N TYR A 65 -6.79 6.70 -7.87
CA TYR A 65 -6.63 6.33 -6.47
C TYR A 65 -6.42 7.55 -5.58
N GLN A 66 -5.55 8.49 -6.00
CA GLN A 66 -5.31 9.72 -5.26
C GLN A 66 -6.51 10.68 -5.24
N SER A 67 -7.35 10.63 -6.28
CA SER A 67 -8.57 11.46 -6.39
C SER A 67 -9.78 10.89 -5.62
N THR A 68 -9.66 9.66 -5.13
CA THR A 68 -10.72 9.04 -4.33
C THR A 68 -10.83 9.80 -3.00
N HIS A 69 -12.03 10.30 -2.68
CA HIS A 69 -12.29 11.29 -1.63
C HIS A 69 -11.69 10.93 -0.25
N HIS A 70 -11.55 9.64 0.04
CA HIS A 70 -10.99 9.14 1.30
C HIS A 70 -9.48 9.37 1.44
N TYR A 71 -8.72 9.49 0.34
CA TYR A 71 -7.26 9.67 0.41
C TYR A 71 -6.88 11.11 0.79
N VAL A 72 -7.58 12.10 0.24
CA VAL A 72 -7.36 13.52 0.57
C VAL A 72 -7.71 13.78 2.04
N GLU A 73 -8.83 13.24 2.53
CA GLU A 73 -9.20 13.33 3.95
C GLU A 73 -8.22 12.61 4.87
N ALA A 74 -7.74 11.40 4.49
CA ALA A 74 -6.74 10.68 5.28
C ALA A 74 -5.38 11.37 5.31
N LEU A 75 -4.97 12.02 4.22
CA LEU A 75 -3.71 12.75 4.13
C LEU A 75 -3.73 14.09 4.89
N LEU A 76 -4.89 14.76 4.93
CA LEU A 76 -5.06 16.07 5.57
C LEU A 76 -5.42 16.01 7.06
N LYS A 77 -5.78 14.84 7.61
CA LYS A 77 -6.05 14.64 9.04
C LYS A 77 -4.76 14.51 9.90
N LYS A 78 -3.72 15.27 9.57
CA LYS A 78 -2.48 15.33 10.34
C LYS A 78 -2.46 16.54 11.26
#